data_AF-A0A811NWY3-F1
#
_entry.id   AF-A0A811NWY3-F1
#
_cell.length_a   1.000
_cell.length_b   1.000
_cell.length_c   1.000
_cell.angle_alpha   90.00
_cell.angle_beta   90.00
_cell.angle_gamma   90.00
#
_symmetry.space_group_name_H-M   'P 1'
#
loop_
_entity.id
_entity.type
_entity.pdbx_description
1 polymer ?
#
loop_
_entity_poly.entity_id
_entity_poly.type
_entity_poly.pdbx_seq_one_letter_code
_entity_poly.pdbx_strand_id
1 'polypeptide(L)'
;MGYIAPEIYSPNFRGVSYKSDVYRFGMLVLEMVSGRRNSDPGIENQNGVYLPEWIYERVVAGQDITLSREIADQEKETVRQRAIVALWCIQWNPKNRPSMTKVVNMLTGRSQNLPIPPKPYA
;
A
#
# COMPACT_ATOMS: atom_id res chain seq x y z
N MET A 1 -12.77 -5.97 -5.93
CA MET A 1 -12.87 -4.51 -5.67
C MET A 1 -11.54 -3.99 -5.11
N GLY A 2 -10.43 -4.22 -5.83
CA GLY A 2 -9.09 -4.07 -5.23
C GLY A 2 -8.40 -2.72 -5.49
N TYR A 3 -8.62 -2.14 -6.67
CA TYR A 3 -7.80 -1.01 -7.16
C TYR A 3 -8.62 0.27 -7.37
N ILE A 4 -9.91 0.23 -7.06
CA ILE A 4 -10.77 1.39 -7.30
C ILE A 4 -10.68 2.32 -6.10
N ALA A 5 -10.31 3.57 -6.37
CA ALA A 5 -10.17 4.58 -5.34
C ALA A 5 -11.54 4.94 -4.74
N PRO A 6 -11.63 5.18 -3.42
CA PRO A 6 -12.91 5.37 -2.73
C PRO A 6 -13.72 6.58 -3.24
N GLU A 7 -13.04 7.61 -3.76
CA GLU A 7 -13.70 8.78 -4.35
C GLU A 7 -14.48 8.49 -5.63
N ILE A 8 -14.27 7.34 -6.27
CA ILE A 8 -14.97 6.98 -7.51
C ILE A 8 -16.43 6.59 -7.22
N TYR A 9 -16.72 6.09 -6.01
CA TYR A 9 -18.07 5.69 -5.60
C TYR A 9 -18.66 6.55 -4.48
N SER A 10 -17.84 7.39 -3.83
CA SER A 10 -18.30 8.23 -2.73
C SER A 10 -18.66 9.63 -3.22
N PRO A 11 -19.93 10.06 -3.08
CA PRO A 11 -20.40 11.39 -3.51
C PRO A 11 -19.80 12.54 -2.71
N ASN A 12 -19.11 12.25 -1.60
CA ASN A 12 -18.45 13.24 -0.74
C ASN A 12 -17.16 13.80 -1.33
N PHE A 13 -16.59 13.16 -2.37
CA PHE A 13 -15.39 13.66 -3.03
C PHE A 13 -15.76 14.44 -4.30
N ARG A 14 -15.13 15.62 -4.49
CA ARG A 14 -15.41 16.57 -5.59
C ARG A 14 -14.89 16.12 -6.97
N GLY A 15 -15.07 14.85 -7.31
CA GLY A 15 -14.73 14.28 -8.61
C GLY A 15 -13.37 13.57 -8.66
N VAL A 16 -13.22 12.74 -9.71
CA VAL A 16 -12.03 11.95 -10.01
C VAL A 16 -10.85 12.88 -10.31
N SER A 17 -9.67 12.57 -9.78
CA SER A 17 -8.43 13.31 -10.06
C SER A 17 -7.26 12.35 -10.24
N TYR A 18 -6.08 12.89 -10.56
CA TYR A 18 -4.83 12.12 -10.60
C TYR A 18 -4.51 11.37 -9.29
N LYS A 19 -5.16 11.73 -8.17
CA LYS A 19 -5.06 11.00 -6.90
C LYS A 19 -5.66 9.61 -6.95
N SER A 20 -6.59 9.34 -7.87
CA SER A 20 -7.14 8.00 -8.09
C SER A 20 -6.10 7.08 -8.72
N ASP A 21 -5.21 7.62 -9.57
CA ASP A 21 -4.10 6.86 -10.15
C ASP A 21 -3.00 6.60 -9.12
N VAL A 22 -2.75 7.55 -8.21
CA VAL A 22 -1.88 7.33 -7.05
C VAL A 22 -2.40 6.17 -6.19
N TYR A 23 -3.71 6.10 -5.94
CA TYR A 23 -4.31 5.00 -5.19
C TYR A 23 -4.12 3.65 -5.90
N ARG A 24 -4.44 3.58 -7.20
CA ARG A 24 -4.26 2.38 -8.02
C ARG A 24 -2.81 1.90 -8.02
N PHE A 25 -1.87 2.83 -8.16
CA PHE A 25 -0.44 2.56 -8.06
C PHE A 25 -0.08 1.95 -6.71
N GLY A 26 -0.55 2.54 -5.60
CA GLY A 26 -0.33 1.99 -4.26
C GLY A 26 -0.84 0.56 -4.11
N MET A 27 -2.08 0.29 -4.55
CA MET A 27 -2.65 -1.06 -4.51
C MET A 27 -1.85 -2.06 -5.34
N LEU A 28 -1.36 -1.68 -6.52
CA LEU A 28 -0.49 -2.52 -7.36
C LEU A 28 0.85 -2.82 -6.67
N VAL A 29 1.47 -1.82 -6.03
CA VAL A 29 2.72 -2.03 -5.30
C VAL A 29 2.50 -2.99 -4.12
N LEU A 30 1.41 -2.85 -3.37
CA LEU A 30 1.06 -3.77 -2.27
C LEU A 30 0.89 -5.22 -2.74
N GLU A 31 0.27 -5.42 -3.91
CA GLU A 31 0.16 -6.74 -4.54
C GLU A 31 1.55 -7.31 -4.90
N MET A 32 2.41 -6.51 -5.52
CA MET A 32 3.76 -6.93 -5.92
C MET A 32 4.64 -7.30 -4.72
N VAL A 33 4.63 -6.51 -3.64
CA VAL A 33 5.48 -6.75 -2.46
C VAL A 33 4.98 -7.89 -1.58
N SER A 34 3.66 -8.15 -1.57
CA SER A 34 3.10 -9.28 -0.84
C SER A 34 3.22 -10.60 -1.61
N GLY A 35 3.32 -10.54 -2.94
CA GLY A 35 3.24 -11.71 -3.83
C GLY A 35 1.85 -12.35 -3.84
N ARG A 36 0.84 -11.69 -3.26
CA ARG A 36 -0.56 -12.12 -3.22
C ARG A 36 -1.37 -11.31 -4.21
N ARG A 37 -2.24 -11.94 -4.99
CA ARG A 37 -3.20 -11.22 -5.83
C ARG A 37 -4.28 -10.58 -4.97
N ASN A 38 -4.62 -9.33 -5.25
CA ASN A 38 -5.66 -8.59 -4.51
C ASN A 38 -7.08 -9.16 -4.73
N SER A 39 -7.24 -10.03 -5.73
CA SER A 39 -8.49 -10.73 -6.08
C SER A 39 -8.46 -12.22 -5.72
N ASP A 40 -7.47 -12.67 -4.94
CA ASP A 40 -7.32 -14.09 -4.62
C ASP A 40 -8.41 -14.55 -3.63
N PRO A 41 -9.26 -15.54 -3.98
CA PRO A 41 -10.25 -16.11 -3.07
C PRO A 41 -9.62 -16.76 -1.83
N GLY A 42 -8.30 -17.01 -1.83
CA GLY A 42 -7.57 -17.39 -0.62
C GLY A 42 -7.55 -16.31 0.47
N ILE A 43 -7.85 -15.04 0.13
CA ILE A 43 -8.02 -13.93 1.09
C ILE A 43 -9.34 -14.07 1.85
N GLU A 44 -10.40 -14.58 1.21
CA GLU A 44 -11.67 -14.90 1.87
C GLU A 44 -11.51 -16.08 2.85
N ASN A 45 -10.65 -17.05 2.52
CA ASN A 45 -10.42 -18.23 3.35
C ASN A 45 -9.42 -18.04 4.53
N GLN A 46 -8.75 -16.88 4.66
CA GLN A 46 -7.82 -16.56 5.76
C GLN A 46 -8.34 -15.43 6.68
N ASN A 47 -9.63 -15.48 7.07
CA ASN A 47 -10.35 -14.50 7.92
C ASN A 47 -10.81 -13.19 7.24
N GLY A 48 -10.83 -13.09 5.90
CA GLY A 48 -11.41 -11.91 5.24
C GLY A 48 -10.66 -10.59 5.50
N VAL A 49 -9.41 -10.64 5.96
CA VAL A 49 -8.59 -9.44 6.20
C VAL A 49 -8.14 -8.87 4.86
N TYR A 50 -8.56 -7.64 4.59
CA TYR A 50 -8.23 -6.91 3.37
C TYR A 50 -6.70 -6.75 3.24
N LEU A 51 -6.14 -7.02 2.04
CA LEU A 51 -4.69 -7.07 1.81
C LEU A 51 -3.91 -5.86 2.38
N PRO A 52 -4.35 -4.60 2.16
CA PRO A 52 -3.76 -3.43 2.80
C PRO A 52 -3.68 -3.46 4.33
N GLU A 53 -4.72 -3.97 5.00
CA GLU A 53 -4.77 -4.04 6.46
C GLU A 53 -3.75 -5.08 6.96
N TRP A 54 -3.69 -6.24 6.31
CA TRP A 54 -2.70 -7.27 6.63
C TRP A 54 -1.26 -6.78 6.45
N ILE A 55 -0.97 -6.04 5.38
CA ILE A 55 0.37 -5.45 5.17
C ILE A 55 0.67 -4.38 6.22
N TYR A 56 -0.31 -3.54 6.57
CA TYR A 56 -0.14 -2.50 7.58
C TYR A 56 0.30 -3.09 8.93
N GLU A 57 -0.40 -4.12 9.40
CA GLU A 57 -0.07 -4.79 10.68
C GLU A 57 1.33 -5.39 10.67
N ARG A 58 1.76 -6.00 9.55
CA ARG A 58 3.13 -6.52 9.42
C ARG A 58 4.19 -5.44 9.43
N VAL A 59 3.95 -4.31 8.75
CA VAL A 59 4.86 -3.17 8.74
C VAL A 59 5.02 -2.59 10.14
N VAL A 60 3.92 -2.46 10.91
CA VAL A 60 3.95 -1.98 12.30
C VAL A 60 4.66 -2.97 13.23
N ALA A 61 4.35 -4.27 13.10
CA ALA A 61 4.97 -5.32 13.89
C ALA A 61 6.43 -5.62 13.52
N GLY A 62 6.94 -5.02 12.43
CA GLY A 62 8.28 -5.28 11.90
C GLY A 62 8.47 -6.69 11.37
N GLN A 63 7.37 -7.33 10.94
CA GLN A 63 7.36 -8.68 10.38
C GLN A 63 7.60 -8.67 8.87
N ASP A 64 8.13 -9.77 8.34
CA ASP A 64 8.36 -9.93 6.90
C ASP A 64 7.04 -9.88 6.11
N ILE A 65 7.00 -9.09 5.04
CA ILE A 65 5.80 -8.91 4.21
C ILE A 65 5.67 -10.01 3.15
N THR A 66 6.79 -10.54 2.69
CA THR A 66 6.86 -11.61 1.70
C THR A 66 6.65 -12.98 2.35
N LEU A 67 5.77 -13.80 1.77
CA LEU A 67 5.43 -15.12 2.31
C LEU A 67 6.20 -16.28 1.69
N SER A 68 6.81 -16.06 0.52
CA SER A 68 7.18 -17.18 -0.36
C SER A 68 8.67 -17.30 -0.63
N ARG A 69 9.52 -16.42 -0.09
CA ARG A 69 10.95 -16.45 -0.39
C ARG A 69 11.80 -15.87 0.74
N GLU A 70 12.80 -16.62 1.15
CA GLU A 70 13.93 -16.08 1.91
C GLU A 70 14.69 -15.12 0.99
N ILE A 71 14.58 -13.83 1.29
CA ILE A 71 15.25 -12.75 0.59
C ILE A 71 16.31 -12.15 1.51
N ALA A 72 17.38 -11.59 0.92
CA ALA A 72 18.45 -10.95 1.68
C ALA A 72 17.92 -9.77 2.50
N ASP A 73 18.55 -9.45 3.63
CA ASP A 73 18.09 -8.37 4.54
C ASP A 73 17.96 -7.01 3.83
N GLN A 74 18.84 -6.73 2.86
CA GLN A 74 18.78 -5.52 2.03
C GLN A 74 17.50 -5.48 1.15
N GLU A 75 17.06 -6.64 0.66
CA GLU A 75 15.81 -6.75 -0.09
C GLU A 75 14.60 -6.60 0.84
N LYS A 76 14.66 -7.13 2.07
CA LYS A 76 13.60 -6.95 3.07
C LYS A 76 13.37 -5.47 3.40
N GLU A 77 14.44 -4.71 3.58
CA GLU A 77 14.34 -3.27 3.83
C GLU A 77 13.73 -2.54 2.63
N THR A 78 14.12 -2.92 1.42
CA THR A 78 13.55 -2.37 0.18
C THR A 78 12.06 -2.69 0.05
N VAL A 79 11.65 -3.91 0.40
CA VAL A 79 10.24 -4.35 0.43
C VAL A 79 9.45 -3.55 1.46
N ARG A 80 10.00 -3.37 2.67
CA ARG A 80 9.40 -2.56 3.73
C ARG A 80 9.20 -1.11 3.30
N GLN A 81 10.24 -0.50 2.72
CA GLN A 81 10.18 0.86 2.18
C GLN A 81 9.07 1.01 1.14
N ARG A 82 9.01 0.10 0.16
CA ARG A 82 7.97 0.10 -0.88
C ARG A 82 6.58 -0.05 -0.29
N ALA A 83 6.40 -0.92 0.70
CA ALA A 83 5.12 -1.10 1.38
C ALA A 83 4.68 0.18 2.11
N ILE A 84 5.57 0.85 2.84
CA ILE A 84 5.26 2.13 3.51
C ILE A 84 4.84 3.19 2.49
N VAL A 85 5.56 3.32 1.38
CA VAL A 85 5.19 4.25 0.30
C VAL A 85 3.82 3.92 -0.28
N ALA A 86 3.55 2.64 -0.51
CA ALA A 86 2.27 2.20 -1.03
C ALA A 86 1.12 2.48 -0.04
N LEU A 87 1.33 2.28 1.26
CA LEU A 87 0.37 2.62 2.32
C LEU A 87 0.06 4.13 2.36
N TRP A 88 1.03 5.00 2.05
CA TRP A 88 0.79 6.44 1.86
C TRP A 88 -0.06 6.72 0.62
N CYS A 89 0.10 5.94 -0.44
CA CYS A 89 -0.64 6.12 -1.70
C CYS A 89 -2.12 5.72 -1.59
N ILE A 90 -2.45 4.76 -0.72
CA ILE A 90 -3.82 4.21 -0.61
C ILE A 90 -4.67 4.84 0.50
N GLN A 91 -4.22 5.95 1.06
CA GLN A 91 -4.97 6.68 2.11
C GLN A 91 -6.40 6.99 1.63
N TRP A 92 -7.40 6.81 2.51
CA TRP A 92 -8.81 7.04 2.17
C TRP A 92 -9.03 8.42 1.58
N ASN A 93 -8.57 9.47 2.28
CA ASN A 93 -8.67 10.83 1.82
C ASN A 93 -7.63 11.14 0.72
N PRO A 94 -8.03 11.49 -0.52
CA PRO A 94 -7.11 11.84 -1.61
C PRO A 94 -6.12 12.96 -1.28
N LYS A 95 -6.49 13.85 -0.34
CA LYS A 95 -5.60 14.94 0.12
C LYS A 95 -4.39 14.43 0.89
N ASN A 96 -4.51 13.29 1.57
CA ASN A 96 -3.43 12.70 2.36
C ASN A 96 -2.46 11.87 1.48
N ARG A 97 -2.88 11.52 0.27
CA ARG A 97 -2.02 10.79 -0.67
C ARG A 97 -0.91 11.71 -1.18
N PRO A 98 0.33 11.23 -1.35
CA PRO A 98 1.43 12.01 -1.94
C PRO A 98 1.18 12.36 -3.43
N SER A 99 2.02 13.21 -4.00
CA SER A 99 2.12 13.35 -5.47
C SER A 99 3.01 12.25 -6.04
N MET A 100 2.86 11.90 -7.33
CA MET A 100 3.72 10.88 -7.96
C MET A 100 5.21 11.25 -7.89
N THR A 101 5.56 12.54 -8.02
CA THR A 101 6.94 13.01 -7.82
C THR A 101 7.45 12.69 -6.42
N LYS A 102 6.63 12.92 -5.39
CA LYS A 102 6.98 12.56 -4.01
C LYS A 102 7.08 11.05 -3.82
N VAL A 103 6.18 10.27 -4.44
CA VAL A 103 6.24 8.81 -4.43
C VAL A 103 7.57 8.31 -5.00
N VAL A 104 7.97 8.79 -6.18
CA VAL A 104 9.25 8.43 -6.81
C VAL A 104 10.43 8.81 -5.92
N ASN A 105 10.42 10.00 -5.31
CA ASN A 105 11.48 10.41 -4.39
C ASN A 105 11.54 9.50 -3.15
N MET A 106 10.40 9.10 -2.60
CA MET A 106 10.37 8.18 -1.45
C MET A 106 10.82 6.76 -1.82
N LEU A 107 10.60 6.32 -3.06
CA LEU A 107 11.03 5.00 -3.55
C LEU A 107 12.51 4.94 -3.92
N THR A 108 13.07 6.03 -4.43
CA THR A 108 14.46 6.12 -4.90
C THR A 108 15.41 6.65 -3.83
N GLY A 109 14.89 7.37 -2.83
CA GLY A 109 15.66 7.89 -1.72
C GLY A 109 16.23 6.75 -0.85
N ARG A 110 17.46 6.94 -0.35
CA ARG A 110 18.07 6.08 0.70
C ARG A 110 17.48 6.36 2.10
N SER A 111 16.21 6.73 2.16
CA SER A 111 15.54 7.08 3.40
C SER A 111 15.17 5.81 4.17
N GLN A 112 16.04 5.41 5.10
CA GLN A 112 15.85 4.25 6.00
C GLN A 112 14.75 4.48 7.06
N ASN A 113 14.16 5.68 7.14
CA ASN A 113 13.19 6.05 8.18
C ASN A 113 11.98 6.80 7.61
N LEU A 114 11.28 6.19 6.65
CA LEU A 114 9.98 6.72 6.23
C LEU A 114 8.96 6.53 7.37
N PRO A 115 8.21 7.58 7.76
CA PRO A 115 7.17 7.43 8.77
C PRO A 115 6.06 6.53 8.24
N ILE A 116 5.60 5.62 9.09
CA ILE A 116 4.43 4.78 8.81
C ILE A 116 3.21 5.72 8.72
N PRO A 117 2.42 5.68 7.63
CA PRO A 117 1.22 6.49 7.51
C PRO A 117 0.16 6.05 8.53
N PRO A 118 -0.89 6.85 8.78
CA PRO A 118 -2.03 6.38 9.54
C PRO A 118 -2.73 5.23 8.82
N LYS A 119 -3.50 4.44 9.58
CA LYS A 119 -4.32 3.34 9.03
C LYS A 119 -5.20 3.88 7.89
N PRO A 120 -5.09 3.33 6.67
CA PRO A 120 -5.77 3.89 5.51
C PRO A 120 -7.30 3.93 5.61
N TYR A 121 -7.92 3.08 6.44
CA TYR A 121 -9.38 2.91 6.58
C TYR A 121 -9.89 3.19 8.01
N ALA A 122 -9.13 3.91 8.83
CA ALA A 122 -9.55 4.33 10.16
C ALA A 122 -10.50 5.54 10.14
#